data_AF-A0A2V8L1L0-F1
#
_entry.id   AF-A0A2V8L1L0-F1
#
_cell.length_a   1.000
_cell.length_b   1.000
_cell.length_c   1.000
_cell.angle_alpha   90.00
_cell.angle_beta   90.00
_cell.angle_gamma   90.00
#
_symmetry.space_group_name_H-M   'P 1'
#
loop_
_entity.id
_entity.type
_entity.pdbx_description
1 polymer ?
#
loop_
_entity_poly.entity_id
_entity_poly.type
_entity_poly.pdbx_seq_one_letter_code
_entity_poly.pdbx_strand_id
1 'polypeptide(L)'
;MQAYEYRAQLNLKSQDAIIHFDEGLIGFSEFKDYVLMESESLAPFRLLQSLDSPKVGFLVLEAASVIRNYYELVPPREWESLGIKDKAKPLAFVIVVIGSSPQASTGNFQAPLLINYERMIGKQMILTDSGLSVRQPLT
;
A
#
# COMPACT_ATOMS: atom_id res chain seq x y z
N MET A 1 -2.87 -12.88 -23.86
CA MET A 1 -4.26 -13.35 -23.66
C MET A 1 -4.62 -13.41 -22.18
N GLN A 2 -3.91 -14.20 -21.38
CA GLN A 2 -4.24 -14.42 -19.95
C GLN A 2 -4.27 -13.15 -19.06
N ALA A 3 -3.32 -12.22 -19.24
CA ALA A 3 -3.30 -10.96 -18.46
C ALA A 3 -4.43 -9.98 -18.84
N TYR A 4 -4.85 -9.97 -20.11
CA TYR A 4 -5.95 -9.12 -20.57
C TYR A 4 -7.30 -9.62 -20.03
N GLU A 5 -7.53 -10.93 -20.11
CA GLU A 5 -8.71 -11.58 -19.54
C GLU A 5 -8.80 -11.37 -18.03
N TYR A 6 -7.67 -11.45 -17.33
CA TYR A 6 -7.60 -11.21 -15.90
C TYR A 6 -7.96 -9.75 -15.54
N ARG A 7 -7.38 -8.76 -16.22
CA ARG A 7 -7.72 -7.34 -15.99
C ARG A 7 -9.21 -7.06 -16.22
N ALA A 8 -9.83 -7.71 -17.21
CA ALA A 8 -11.26 -7.61 -17.44
C ALA A 8 -12.12 -8.22 -16.31
N GLN A 9 -11.62 -9.23 -15.60
CA GLN A 9 -12.31 -9.87 -14.46
C GLN A 9 -12.26 -9.05 -13.18
N LEU A 10 -11.30 -8.14 -13.03
CA LEU A 10 -11.16 -7.32 -11.81
C LEU A 10 -12.32 -6.34 -11.58
N ASN A 11 -13.28 -6.22 -12.51
CA ASN A 11 -14.44 -5.31 -12.41
C ASN A 11 -14.01 -3.91 -11.95
N LEU A 12 -12.89 -3.42 -12.49
CA LEU A 12 -12.30 -2.13 -12.12
C LEU A 12 -13.35 -1.04 -12.29
N LYS A 13 -13.64 -0.34 -11.20
CA LYS A 13 -14.52 0.83 -11.19
C LYS A 13 -13.74 2.03 -11.74
N SER A 14 -14.44 3.06 -12.19
CA SER A 14 -13.81 4.29 -12.70
C SER A 14 -12.91 5.01 -11.69
N GLN A 15 -13.09 4.72 -10.40
CA GLN A 15 -12.29 5.24 -9.29
C GLN A 15 -11.05 4.36 -8.96
N ASP A 16 -10.96 3.16 -9.52
CA ASP A 16 -9.89 2.20 -9.26
C ASP A 16 -8.69 2.56 -10.13
N ALA A 17 -7.86 3.45 -9.60
CA ALA A 17 -6.71 3.98 -10.33
C ALA A 17 -5.49 3.04 -10.18
N ILE A 18 -4.78 2.83 -11.29
CA ILE A 18 -3.57 1.98 -11.35
C ILE A 18 -2.40 2.75 -10.76
N ILE A 19 -1.77 2.19 -9.73
CA ILE A 19 -0.59 2.73 -9.07
C ILE A 19 0.63 1.99 -9.60
N HIS A 20 1.57 2.73 -10.18
CA HIS A 20 2.82 2.17 -10.69
C HIS A 20 3.93 2.26 -9.63
N PHE A 21 4.60 1.14 -9.37
CA PHE A 21 5.76 1.03 -8.49
C PHE A 21 7.00 0.74 -9.34
N ASP A 22 7.85 1.74 -9.59
CA ASP A 22 9.00 1.65 -10.50
C ASP A 22 9.93 0.46 -10.17
N GLU A 23 10.14 0.20 -8.88
CA GLU A 23 10.97 -0.88 -8.35
C GLU A 23 10.17 -2.14 -7.96
N GLY A 24 8.85 -2.12 -8.15
CA GLY A 24 7.92 -3.10 -7.60
C GLY A 24 7.85 -3.04 -6.07
N LEU A 25 7.48 -4.15 -5.45
CA LEU A 25 7.47 -4.31 -3.99
C LEU A 25 8.62 -5.22 -3.54
N ILE A 26 9.03 -5.11 -2.28
CA ILE A 26 10.10 -5.93 -1.70
C ILE A 26 9.69 -7.41 -1.76
N GLY A 27 10.48 -8.22 -2.46
CA GLY A 27 10.19 -9.64 -2.72
C GLY A 27 9.24 -9.90 -3.90
N PHE A 28 8.81 -8.85 -4.60
CA PHE A 28 7.86 -8.87 -5.72
C PHE A 28 8.25 -7.82 -6.78
N SER A 29 9.54 -7.66 -7.06
CA SER A 29 10.10 -6.60 -7.91
C SER A 29 9.67 -6.67 -9.39
N GLU A 30 9.23 -7.84 -9.83
CA GLU A 30 8.72 -8.08 -11.18
C GLU A 30 7.31 -7.54 -11.42
N PHE A 31 6.55 -7.30 -10.33
CA PHE A 31 5.18 -6.79 -10.38
C PHE A 31 5.20 -5.31 -10.05
N LYS A 32 4.72 -4.49 -10.98
CA LYS A 32 4.88 -3.02 -10.92
C LYS A 32 3.56 -2.29 -10.97
N ASP A 33 2.56 -2.87 -11.60
CA ASP A 33 1.24 -2.26 -11.70
C ASP A 33 0.30 -2.88 -10.67
N TYR A 34 -0.26 -2.04 -9.81
CA TYR A 34 -1.23 -2.45 -8.80
C TYR A 34 -2.48 -1.59 -8.85
N VAL A 35 -3.61 -2.17 -8.47
CA VAL A 35 -4.83 -1.43 -8.18
C VAL A 35 -5.14 -1.50 -6.69
N LEU A 36 -5.54 -0.37 -6.11
CA LEU A 36 -6.02 -0.31 -4.74
C LEU A 36 -7.55 -0.39 -4.71
N MET A 37 -8.09 -1.54 -4.35
CA MET A 37 -9.52 -1.81 -4.36
C MET A 37 -10.13 -1.66 -2.97
N GLU A 38 -11.27 -0.99 -2.90
CA GLU A 38 -12.05 -0.78 -1.69
C GLU A 38 -13.31 -1.67 -1.70
N SER A 39 -13.66 -2.25 -0.55
CA SER A 39 -14.89 -3.01 -0.34
C SER A 39 -15.38 -2.82 1.09
N GLU A 40 -16.69 -2.63 1.28
CA GLU A 40 -17.31 -2.54 2.61
C GLU A 40 -17.03 -3.79 3.45
N SER A 41 -16.95 -4.97 2.82
CA SER A 41 -16.65 -6.24 3.51
C SER A 41 -15.20 -6.35 4.00
N LEU A 42 -14.31 -5.52 3.46
CA LEU A 42 -12.89 -5.50 3.86
C LEU A 42 -12.57 -4.31 4.75
N ALA A 43 -13.45 -3.31 4.86
CA ALA A 43 -13.20 -2.12 5.67
C ALA A 43 -12.82 -2.50 7.12
N PRO A 44 -11.79 -1.86 7.71
CA PRO A 44 -11.06 -0.70 7.21
C PRO A 44 -9.89 -1.03 6.23
N PHE A 45 -9.71 -2.30 5.87
CA PHE A 45 -8.67 -2.72 4.94
C PHE A 45 -9.04 -2.47 3.48
N ARG A 46 -8.01 -2.39 2.64
CA ARG A 46 -8.10 -2.34 1.17
C ARG A 46 -7.29 -3.48 0.58
N LEU A 47 -7.63 -3.89 -0.64
CA LEU A 47 -6.86 -4.90 -1.37
C LEU A 47 -5.98 -4.21 -2.40
N LEU A 48 -4.66 -4.27 -2.23
CA LEU A 48 -3.69 -3.88 -3.24
C LEU A 48 -3.40 -5.09 -4.12
N GLN A 49 -4.01 -5.12 -5.31
CA GLN A 49 -3.96 -6.26 -6.23
C GLN A 49 -3.02 -5.98 -7.39
N SER A 50 -2.09 -6.88 -7.66
CA SER A 50 -1.24 -6.80 -8.85
C SER A 50 -2.07 -7.00 -10.11
N LEU A 51 -1.82 -6.15 -11.12
CA LEU A 51 -2.37 -6.31 -12.47
C LEU A 51 -1.52 -7.21 -13.37
N ASP A 52 -0.35 -7.60 -12.87
CA ASP A 52 0.63 -8.44 -13.55
C ASP A 52 0.43 -9.92 -13.18
N SER A 53 -0.12 -10.19 -11.99
CA SER A 53 -0.42 -11.55 -11.52
C SER A 53 -1.66 -11.63 -10.63
N PRO A 54 -2.66 -12.48 -10.96
CA PRO A 54 -3.85 -12.70 -10.12
C PRO A 54 -3.56 -13.31 -8.76
N LYS A 55 -2.37 -13.90 -8.58
CA LYS A 55 -1.97 -14.59 -7.35
C LYS A 55 -1.32 -13.64 -6.34
N VAL A 56 -1.05 -12.39 -6.72
CA VAL A 56 -0.30 -11.43 -5.90
C VAL A 56 -1.23 -10.29 -5.50
N GLY A 57 -1.64 -10.30 -4.24
CA GLY A 57 -2.47 -9.25 -3.65
C GLY A 57 -2.19 -9.14 -2.16
N PHE A 58 -2.33 -7.93 -1.63
CA PHE A 58 -2.01 -7.62 -0.24
C PHE A 58 -3.17 -6.89 0.41
N LEU A 59 -3.55 -7.32 1.62
CA LEU A 59 -4.39 -6.48 2.46
C LEU A 59 -3.54 -5.33 3.01
N VAL A 60 -4.05 -4.12 2.88
CA VAL A 60 -3.38 -2.91 3.33
C VAL A 60 -4.31 -2.03 4.15
N LEU A 61 -3.72 -1.22 5.02
CA LEU A 61 -4.41 -0.27 5.89
C LEU A 61 -3.69 1.08 5.84
N GLU A 62 -4.42 2.19 5.91
CA GLU A 62 -3.80 3.51 6.03
C GLU A 62 -3.05 3.62 7.37
N ALA A 63 -1.74 3.86 7.33
CA ALA A 63 -0.89 3.81 8.53
C ALA A 63 -1.35 4.79 9.63
N ALA A 64 -1.85 5.96 9.21
CA ALA A 64 -2.36 6.99 10.10
C ALA A 64 -3.61 6.58 10.90
N SER A 65 -4.31 5.51 10.49
CA SER A 65 -5.47 5.00 11.24
C SER A 65 -5.06 4.28 12.54
N VAL A 66 -3.79 3.87 12.67
CA VAL A 66 -3.23 3.21 13.86
C VAL A 66 -2.23 4.12 14.56
N ILE A 67 -1.32 4.74 13.80
CA ILE A 67 -0.31 5.68 14.34
C ILE A 67 -0.60 7.07 13.78
N ARG A 68 -1.28 7.92 14.56
CA ARG A 68 -1.82 9.20 14.04
C ARG A 68 -0.77 10.12 13.40
N ASN A 69 0.44 10.15 13.94
CA ASN A 69 1.55 10.97 13.44
C ASN A 69 2.47 10.22 12.45
N TYR A 70 2.00 9.12 11.85
CA TYR A 70 2.86 8.27 11.00
C TYR A 70 3.52 9.03 9.84
N TYR A 71 2.81 9.96 9.22
CA TYR A 71 3.34 10.76 8.11
C TYR A 71 4.57 11.58 8.48
N GLU A 72 4.67 12.04 9.74
CA GLU A 72 5.81 12.79 10.27
C GLU A 72 7.03 11.90 10.52
N LEU A 73 6.82 10.58 10.66
CA LEU A 73 7.91 9.60 10.83
C LEU A 73 8.61 9.29 9.50
N VAL A 74 7.96 9.56 8.37
CA VAL A 74 8.53 9.34 7.03
C VAL A 74 9.44 10.53 6.68
N PRO A 75 10.73 10.30 6.36
CA PRO A 75 11.64 11.40 6.04
C PRO A 75 11.15 12.23 4.84
N PRO A 76 11.21 13.58 4.89
CA PRO A 76 10.69 14.45 3.82
C PRO A 76 11.20 14.11 2.42
N ARG A 77 12.49 13.77 2.29
CA ARG A 77 13.11 13.35 1.02
C ARG A 77 12.37 12.18 0.34
N GLU A 78 11.72 11.31 1.11
CA GLU A 78 11.04 10.13 0.59
C GLU A 78 9.71 10.52 -0.08
N TRP A 79 9.05 11.56 0.42
CA TRP A 79 7.89 12.20 -0.20
C TRP A 79 8.27 13.00 -1.44
N GLU A 80 9.37 13.76 -1.34
CA GLU A 80 9.91 14.55 -2.45
C GLU A 80 10.29 13.67 -3.65
N SER A 81 10.84 12.47 -3.40
CA SER A 81 11.18 11.52 -4.49
C SER A 81 9.96 11.03 -5.26
N LEU A 82 8.77 11.03 -4.63
CA LEU A 82 7.49 10.76 -5.29
C LEU A 82 6.85 12.04 -5.89
N GLY A 83 7.54 13.18 -5.81
CA GLY A 83 7.04 14.48 -6.25
C GLY A 83 5.91 15.03 -5.39
N ILE A 84 5.76 14.54 -4.15
CA ILE A 84 4.82 15.11 -3.17
C ILE A 84 5.49 16.34 -2.56
N LYS A 85 4.84 17.49 -2.69
CA LYS A 85 5.24 18.79 -2.10
C LYS A 85 4.10 19.30 -1.20
N ASP A 86 4.31 20.41 -0.49
CA ASP A 86 3.45 20.96 0.58
C ASP A 86 1.92 20.95 0.38
N LYS A 87 1.41 20.89 -0.86
CA LYS A 87 -0.04 20.91 -1.17
C LYS A 87 -0.64 19.53 -1.50
N ALA A 88 0.17 18.54 -1.82
CA ALA A 88 -0.31 17.22 -2.20
C ALA A 88 -0.62 16.40 -0.94
N LYS A 89 -1.73 15.67 -0.93
CA LYS A 89 -2.09 14.79 0.20
C LYS A 89 -1.24 13.51 0.11
N PRO A 90 -0.27 13.27 1.02
CA PRO A 90 0.47 12.02 1.05
C PRO A 90 -0.44 10.88 1.51
N LEU A 91 -0.25 9.70 0.94
CA LEU A 91 -0.87 8.47 1.43
C LEU A 91 0.22 7.46 1.78
N ALA A 92 0.07 6.83 2.95
CA ALA A 92 0.92 5.77 3.44
C ALA A 92 0.05 4.58 3.82
N PHE A 93 0.27 3.47 3.15
CA PHE A 93 -0.37 2.21 3.48
C PHE A 93 0.66 1.24 4.08
N VAL A 94 0.23 0.35 4.96
CA VAL A 94 1.04 -0.75 5.48
C VAL A 94 0.41 -2.07 5.08
N ILE A 95 1.24 -3.06 4.74
CA ILE A 95 0.77 -4.42 4.47
C ILE A 95 0.38 -5.09 5.80
N VAL A 96 -0.78 -5.72 5.81
CA VAL A 96 -1.40 -6.34 6.98
C VAL A 96 -1.40 -7.85 6.86
N VAL A 97 -1.14 -8.51 7.98
CA VAL A 97 -1.37 -9.94 8.19
C VAL A 97 -2.53 -10.10 9.15
N ILE A 98 -3.61 -10.72 8.66
CA ILE A 98 -4.80 -11.04 9.46
C ILE A 98 -4.50 -12.27 10.30
N GLY A 99 -4.58 -12.12 11.62
CA GLY A 99 -4.41 -13.20 12.58
C GLY A 99 -5.68 -14.02 12.77
N SER A 100 -5.60 -15.02 13.65
CA SER A 100 -6.77 -15.81 14.08
C SER A 100 -7.79 -14.98 14.88
N SER A 101 -7.39 -13.80 15.36
CA SER A 101 -8.24 -12.82 16.01
C SER A 101 -7.82 -11.40 15.61
N PRO A 102 -8.65 -10.37 15.85
CA PRO A 102 -8.26 -8.98 15.63
C PRO A 102 -6.97 -8.58 16.36
N GLN A 103 -6.80 -9.02 17.62
CA GLN A 103 -5.61 -8.73 18.44
C GLN A 103 -4.34 -9.44 17.93
N ALA A 104 -4.50 -10.55 17.22
CA ALA A 104 -3.40 -11.26 16.58
C ALA A 104 -3.06 -10.70 15.19
N SER A 105 -3.84 -9.74 14.68
CA SER A 105 -3.57 -9.09 13.40
C SER A 105 -2.50 -8.04 13.54
N THR A 106 -1.59 -7.99 12.57
CA THR A 106 -0.43 -7.09 12.62
C THR A 106 -0.21 -6.40 11.28
N GLY A 107 0.40 -5.21 11.31
CA GLY A 107 0.86 -4.50 10.12
C GLY A 107 2.37 -4.34 10.12
N ASN A 108 2.96 -4.24 8.92
CA ASN A 108 4.35 -3.86 8.77
C ASN A 108 4.49 -2.34 8.68
N PHE A 109 4.63 -1.69 9.84
CA PHE A 109 4.79 -0.24 9.95
C PHE A 109 6.24 0.21 9.74
N GLN A 110 7.19 -0.73 9.64
CA GLN A 110 8.56 -0.40 9.27
C GLN A 110 8.71 -0.23 7.74
N ALA A 111 7.89 -0.90 6.94
CA ALA A 111 8.02 -0.90 5.48
C ALA A 111 6.75 -0.41 4.75
N PRO A 112 6.38 0.89 4.88
CA PRO A 112 5.18 1.42 4.26
C PRO A 112 5.26 1.47 2.73
N LEU A 113 4.08 1.48 2.14
CA LEU A 113 3.80 1.82 0.75
C LEU A 113 3.43 3.30 0.70
N LEU A 114 4.35 4.12 0.22
CA LEU A 114 4.11 5.55 0.00
C LEU A 114 3.49 5.73 -1.38
N ILE A 115 2.43 6.52 -1.48
CA ILE A 115 1.66 6.69 -2.71
C ILE A 115 1.43 8.17 -2.97
N ASN A 116 1.81 8.62 -4.18
CA ASN A 116 1.36 9.88 -4.74
C ASN A 116 0.13 9.61 -5.60
N TYR A 117 -1.06 9.90 -5.06
CA TYR A 117 -2.33 9.66 -5.75
C TYR A 117 -2.54 10.58 -6.97
N GLU A 118 -1.97 11.80 -6.97
CA GLU A 118 -2.10 12.70 -8.13
C GLU A 118 -1.32 12.20 -9.33
N ARG A 119 -0.16 11.57 -9.08
CA ARG A 119 0.74 11.05 -10.12
C ARG A 119 0.57 9.56 -10.38
N MET A 120 -0.22 8.88 -9.55
CA MET A 120 -0.45 7.44 -9.61
C MET A 120 0.86 6.62 -9.56
N ILE A 121 1.80 7.07 -8.75
CA ILE A 121 3.08 6.38 -8.51
C ILE A 121 3.22 6.02 -7.04
N GLY A 122 3.84 4.89 -6.76
CA GLY A 122 4.09 4.41 -5.42
C GLY A 122 5.52 3.91 -5.25
N LYS A 123 5.95 3.77 -4.00
CA LYS A 123 7.17 3.06 -3.63
C LYS A 123 6.99 2.36 -2.30
N GLN A 124 7.65 1.22 -2.13
CA GLN A 124 7.85 0.63 -0.81
C GLN A 124 9.22 1.05 -0.31
N MET A 125 9.29 1.48 0.95
CA MET A 125 10.56 1.85 1.57
C MET A 125 10.67 1.26 2.96
N ILE A 126 11.90 1.15 3.50
CA ILE A 126 12.13 0.72 4.89
C ILE A 126 12.49 1.95 5.72
N LEU A 127 11.71 2.22 6.77
CA LEU A 127 11.99 3.25 7.76
C LEU A 127 13.07 2.75 8.73
N THR A 128 14.33 2.95 8.35
CA THR A 128 15.49 2.67 9.21
C THR A 128 15.45 3.53 10.47
N ASP A 129 15.82 2.98 11.62
CA ASP A 129 15.93 3.69 12.90
C ASP A 129 14.64 4.34 13.43
N SER A 130 13.48 3.94 12.90
CA SER A 130 12.17 4.46 13.32
C SER A 130 11.67 3.87 14.65
N GLY A 131 12.25 2.75 15.11
CA GLY A 131 11.72 1.97 16.23
C GLY A 131 10.42 1.23 15.91
N LEU A 132 9.92 1.32 14.67
CA LEU A 132 8.68 0.69 14.24
C LEU A 132 8.88 -0.81 13.95
N SER A 133 7.86 -1.59 14.27
CA SER A 133 7.88 -3.04 14.10
C SER A 133 7.35 -3.48 12.73
N VAL A 134 7.93 -4.56 12.20
CA VAL A 134 7.37 -5.31 11.05
C VAL A 134 6.10 -6.09 11.39
N ARG A 135 5.79 -6.23 12.68
CA ARG A 135 4.60 -6.91 13.22
C ARG A 135 3.99 -6.06 14.34
N GLN A 136 3.58 -4.85 14.00
CA GLN A 136 2.88 -3.95 14.93
C GLN A 136 1.42 -4.40 15.09
N PRO A 137 0.90 -4.61 16.31
CA PRO A 137 -0.52 -4.86 16.52
C PRO A 137 -1.40 -3.73 16.00
N LEU A 138 -2.57 -4.07 15.46
CA LEU A 138 -3.51 -3.09 14.91
C LEU A 138 -4.49 -2.50 15.95
N THR A 139 -4.56 -3.09 17.14
CA THR A 139 -5.48 -2.75 18.24
C THR A 139 -4.78 -2.86 19.58
#